data_AF-A0A0W8E413-F1
#
_entry.id   AF-A0A0W8E413-F1
#
_cell.length_a   1.000
_cell.length_b   1.000
_cell.length_c   1.000
_cell.angle_alpha   90.00
_cell.angle_beta   90.00
_cell.angle_gamma   90.00
#
_symmetry.space_group_name_H-M   'P 1'
#
loop_
_entity.id
_entity.type
_entity.pdbx_description
1 polymer ?
#
loop_
_entity_poly.entity_id
_entity_poly.type
_entity_poly.pdbx_seq_one_letter_code
_entity_poly.pdbx_strand_id
1 'polypeptide(L)' 'MFKWGINKKTLRELRRQQGFTARELAAIVKVDTIEILKVDDLKMKDIPEPLKSKLIPYL' A
#
# COMPACT_ATOMS: atom_id res chain seq x y z
N MET A 1 -11.49 4.91 -13.16
CA MET A 1 -12.10 5.77 -12.12
C MET A 1 -11.41 5.45 -10.78
N PHE A 2 -11.50 6.30 -9.75
CA PHE A 2 -10.85 6.18 -8.41
C PHE A 2 -9.38 6.67 -8.29
N LYS A 3 -9.12 7.99 -8.22
CA LYS A 3 -7.77 8.49 -7.86
C LYS A 3 -7.68 9.80 -7.05
N TRP A 4 -8.80 10.33 -6.53
CA TRP A 4 -8.78 11.65 -5.88
C TRP A 4 -8.64 11.62 -4.33
N GLY A 5 -8.70 10.44 -3.69
CA GLY A 5 -8.60 10.31 -2.22
C GLY A 5 -7.43 9.47 -1.69
N ILE A 6 -6.91 8.52 -2.48
CA ILE A 6 -5.90 7.54 -2.06
C ILE A 6 -4.51 8.16 -1.82
N ASN A 7 -4.14 9.20 -2.56
CA ASN A 7 -2.81 9.83 -2.43
C ASN A 7 -2.56 10.51 -1.07
N LYS A 8 -3.62 10.90 -0.34
CA LYS A 8 -3.49 11.55 0.97
C LYS A 8 -3.46 10.56 2.14
N LYS A 9 -3.95 9.34 1.92
CA LYS A 9 -3.99 8.26 2.92
C LYS A 9 -2.66 7.51 2.97
N THR A 10 -2.39 6.93 4.14
CA THR A 10 -1.28 6.02 4.38
C THR A 10 -1.56 4.63 3.83
N LEU A 11 -0.50 3.88 3.53
CA LEU A 11 -0.63 2.47 3.17
C LEU A 11 -1.35 1.68 4.27
N ARG A 12 -1.04 1.98 5.54
CA ARG A 12 -1.70 1.41 6.72
C ARG A 12 -3.21 1.59 6.71
N GLU A 13 -3.69 2.80 6.44
CA GLU A 13 -5.13 3.06 6.38
C GLU A 13 -5.79 2.29 5.24
N LEU A 14 -5.17 2.26 4.07
CA LEU A 14 -5.71 1.60 2.89
C LEU A 14 -5.76 0.08 3.06
N ARG A 15 -4.68 -0.55 3.54
CA ARG A 15 -4.69 -2.00 3.80
C ARG A 15 -5.73 -2.38 4.85
N ARG A 16 -5.90 -1.56 5.90
CA ARG A 16 -6.90 -1.81 6.97
C ARG A 16 -8.31 -1.66 6.44
N GLN A 17 -8.55 -0.69 5.55
CA GLN A 17 -9.86 -0.51 4.90
C GLN A 17 -10.24 -1.73 4.06
N GLN A 18 -9.25 -2.40 3.45
CA GLN A 18 -9.42 -3.63 2.67
C GLN A 18 -9.37 -4.91 3.52
N GLY A 19 -9.07 -4.82 4.83
CA GLY A 19 -8.97 -5.98 5.71
C GLY A 19 -7.65 -6.76 5.61
N PHE A 20 -6.62 -6.22 4.95
CA PHE A 20 -5.33 -6.88 4.79
C PHE A 20 -4.33 -6.53 5.91
N THR A 21 -3.58 -7.54 6.34
CA THR A 21 -2.33 -7.36 7.09
C THR A 21 -1.18 -6.98 6.16
N ALA A 22 -0.12 -6.38 6.70
CA ALA A 22 1.08 -6.06 5.93
C ALA A 22 1.70 -7.30 5.27
N ARG A 23 1.60 -8.47 5.94
CA ARG A 23 2.13 -9.75 5.44
C ARG A 23 1.30 -10.32 4.29
N GLU A 24 -0.02 -10.22 4.37
CA GLU A 24 -0.91 -10.66 3.28
C GLU A 24 -0.76 -9.76 2.06
N LEU A 25 -0.73 -8.43 2.27
CA LEU A 25 -0.51 -7.49 1.18
C LEU A 25 0.85 -7.75 0.49
N ALA A 26 1.90 -7.94 1.27
CA ALA A 26 3.24 -8.32 0.79
C ALA A 26 3.22 -9.61 -0.04
N ALA A 27 2.50 -10.65 0.42
CA ALA A 27 2.37 -11.91 -0.30
C ALA A 27 1.62 -11.75 -1.63
N ILE A 28 0.55 -10.94 -1.65
CA ILE A 28 -0.23 -10.65 -2.86
C ILE A 28 0.62 -9.91 -3.89
N VAL A 29 1.31 -8.85 -3.47
CA VAL A 29 2.14 -8.03 -4.37
C VAL A 29 3.51 -8.64 -4.67
N LYS A 30 3.84 -9.78 -4.05
CA LYS A 30 5.13 -10.47 -4.13
C LYS A 30 6.29 -9.54 -3.80
N VAL A 31 6.17 -8.86 -2.66
CA VAL A 31 7.18 -7.95 -2.11
C VAL A 31 7.52 -8.41 -0.71
N ASP A 32 8.73 -8.10 -0.24
CA ASP A 32 9.10 -8.41 1.14
C ASP A 32 8.20 -7.68 2.14
N THR A 33 7.81 -8.39 3.19
CA THR A 33 6.99 -7.79 4.26
C THR A 33 7.73 -6.63 4.93
N ILE A 34 9.06 -6.68 5.01
CA ILE A 34 9.88 -5.58 5.55
C ILE A 34 9.74 -4.31 4.70
N GLU A 35 9.69 -4.43 3.37
CA GLU A 35 9.50 -3.26 2.51
C GLU A 35 8.12 -2.63 2.71
N ILE A 36 7.07 -3.46 2.79
CA ILE A 36 5.72 -3.00 3.11
C ILE A 36 5.66 -2.32 4.47
N LEU A 37 6.33 -2.87 5.49
CA LEU A 37 6.37 -2.29 6.83
C LEU A 37 7.12 -0.95 6.86
N LYS A 38 8.21 -0.80 6.09
CA LYS A 38 8.94 0.47 5.96
C LYS A 38 8.09 1.58 5.35
N VAL A 39 7.18 1.23 4.45
CA VAL A 39 6.28 2.18 3.78
C VAL A 39 4.87 2.22 4.37
N ASP A 40 4.58 1.44 5.41
CA ASP A 40 3.23 1.29 6.00
C ASP A 40 2.71 2.63 6.54
N ASP A 41 3.61 3.40 7.17
CA ASP A 41 3.33 4.72 7.74
C ASP A 41 3.49 5.86 6.73
N LEU A 42 3.91 5.57 5.49
CA LEU A 42 4.02 6.57 4.43
C LEU A 42 2.69 6.75 3.70
N LYS A 43 2.46 7.98 3.21
CA LYS A 43 1.32 8.28 2.34
C LYS A 43 1.55 7.70 0.96
N MET A 44 0.48 7.35 0.27
CA MET A 44 0.57 6.77 -1.07
C MET A 44 1.25 7.69 -2.10
N LYS A 45 1.30 9.00 -1.85
CA LYS A 45 2.07 9.97 -2.64
C LYS A 45 3.60 9.90 -2.42
N ASP A 46 4.04 9.46 -1.24
CA ASP A 46 5.44 9.44 -0.81
C ASP A 46 6.08 8.05 -1.03
N ILE A 47 5.29 7.04 -1.41
CA ILE A 47 5.76 5.71 -1.75
C ILE A 47 6.35 5.70 -3.17
N PRO A 48 7.52 5.09 -3.38
CA PRO A 48 8.14 5.00 -4.70
C PRO A 48 7.23 4.30 -5.73
N GLU A 49 7.18 4.86 -6.94
CA GLU A 49 6.40 4.39 -8.09
C GLU A 49 6.39 2.85 -8.31
N PRO A 50 7.53 2.13 -8.26
CA PRO A 50 7.55 0.68 -8.49
C PRO A 50 6.74 -0.11 -7.46
N LEU A 51 6.75 0.33 -6.20
CA LEU A 51 5.97 -0.32 -5.14
C LEU A 51 4.51 0.14 -5.19
N LYS A 52 4.31 1.44 -5.40
CA LYS A 52 2.98 2.05 -5.53
C LYS A 52 2.14 1.40 -6.63
N SER A 53 2.72 1.15 -7.80
CA SER A 53 1.99 0.53 -8.93
C SER A 53 1.54 -0.90 -8.63
N LYS A 54 2.29 -1.65 -7.82
CA LYS A 54 1.89 -3.01 -7.38
C LYS A 54 0.78 -2.97 -6.34
N LEU A 55 0.77 -1.93 -5.50
CA LEU A 55 -0.18 -1.79 -4.39
C LEU A 55 -1.54 -1.23 -4.81
N ILE A 56 -1.58 -0.26 -5.73
CA ILE A 56 -2.82 0.36 -6.24
C ILE A 56 -3.94 -0.63 -6.60
N PRO A 57 -3.70 -1.77 -7.28
CA PRO A 57 -4.77 -2.70 -7.63
C PRO A 57 -5.41 -3.44 -6.43
N TYR A 58 -4.79 -3.39 -5.24
CA TYR A 58 -5.24 -4.12 -4.04
C TYR A 58 -5.63 -3.18 -2.88
N LEU A 59 -5.59 -1.86 -3.09
CA LEU A 59 -5.85 -0.83 -2.07
C LEU A 59 -7.08 0.00 -2.39
#